data_AF-A0A1I0AXM9-F1
#
_entry.id   AF-A0A1I0AXM9-F1
#
_cell.length_a   1.000
_cell.length_b   1.000
_cell.length_c   1.000
_cell.angle_alpha   90.00
_cell.angle_beta   90.00
_cell.angle_gamma   90.00
#
_symmetry.space_group_name_H-M   'P 1'
#
loop_
_entity.id
_entity.type
_entity.pdbx_description
1 polymer ?
#
loop_
_entity_poly.entity_id
_entity_poly.type
_entity_poly.pdbx_seq_one_letter_code
_entity_poly.pdbx_strand_id
1 'polypeptide(L)'
;MKTRFNLKTVALIIAVIFTVGTANATEKVTKASGHENSFEASLNLESWMINDAIWSTSDVTNFVEVQEESLNFENWMTNSDVWSTAIDWAANTAEASLELENWMTNKIAWEVAPTAIAETEGHLGLEEWMINERVWNL
;
A
#
# COMPACT_ATOMS: atom_id res chain seq x y z
N MET A 1 54.80 -7.76 51.03
CA MET A 1 53.61 -6.87 50.88
C MET A 1 53.14 -6.77 49.42
N LYS A 2 54.03 -6.54 48.45
CA LYS A 2 53.71 -6.40 47.02
C LYS A 2 52.99 -7.60 46.39
N THR A 3 53.38 -8.83 46.74
CA THR A 3 52.74 -10.08 46.25
C THR A 3 51.29 -10.25 46.72
N ARG A 4 50.97 -9.89 47.97
CA ARG A 4 49.60 -9.96 48.50
C ARG A 4 48.70 -8.86 47.92
N PHE A 5 49.28 -7.71 47.55
CA PHE A 5 48.57 -6.65 46.86
C PHE A 5 48.25 -7.05 45.41
N ASN A 6 49.24 -7.55 44.67
CA ASN A 6 49.06 -8.01 43.28
C ASN A 6 48.06 -9.18 43.18
N LEU A 7 48.03 -10.08 44.17
CA LEU A 7 47.07 -11.19 44.21
C LEU A 7 45.61 -10.69 44.34
N LYS A 8 45.38 -9.65 45.15
CA LYS A 8 44.05 -9.04 45.30
C LYS A 8 43.61 -8.35 44.00
N THR A 9 44.53 -7.67 43.32
CA THR A 9 44.25 -7.02 42.03
C THR A 9 43.89 -8.04 40.94
N VAL A 10 44.63 -9.15 40.86
CA VAL A 10 44.32 -10.22 39.90
C VAL A 10 42.97 -10.87 40.19
N ALA A 11 42.65 -11.12 41.47
CA ALA A 11 41.35 -11.66 41.86
C ALA A 11 40.18 -10.72 41.49
N LEU A 12 40.37 -9.41 41.64
CA LEU A 12 39.38 -8.40 41.26
C LEU A 12 39.16 -8.34 39.75
N ILE A 13 40.22 -8.45 38.95
CA ILE A 13 40.12 -8.49 37.48
C ILE A 13 39.36 -9.75 37.02
N ILE A 14 39.66 -10.91 37.61
CA ILE A 14 38.98 -12.17 37.29
C ILE A 14 37.49 -12.08 37.63
N ALA A 15 37.13 -11.50 38.79
CA ALA A 15 35.74 -11.33 39.19
C ALA A 15 34.94 -10.46 38.20
N VAL A 16 35.55 -9.39 37.66
CA VAL A 16 34.90 -8.52 36.66
C VAL A 16 34.69 -9.24 35.33
N ILE A 17 35.62 -10.10 34.91
CA ILE A 17 35.47 -10.86 33.66
C ILE A 17 34.31 -11.87 33.76
N PHE A 18 34.15 -12.51 34.92
CA PHE A 18 33.06 -13.47 35.13
C PHE A 18 31.66 -12.82 35.16
N THR A 19 31.53 -11.55 35.54
CA THR A 19 30.22 -10.87 35.54
C THR A 19 29.78 -10.40 34.16
N VAL A 20 30.72 -10.11 33.24
CA VAL A 20 30.39 -9.71 31.86
C VAL A 20 30.06 -10.93 30.97
N GLY A 21 30.67 -12.09 31.24
CA GLY A 21 30.53 -13.30 30.43
C GLY A 21 29.21 -14.08 30.58
N THR A 22 28.30 -13.69 31.48
CA THR A 22 27.03 -14.41 31.73
C THR A 22 25.79 -13.64 31.29
N ALA A 23 25.95 -12.59 30.49
CA ALA A 23 24.81 -11.96 29.83
C ALA A 23 24.20 -12.94 28.81
N ASN A 24 23.14 -13.63 29.22
CA ASN A 24 22.24 -14.29 28.27
C ASN A 24 21.60 -13.19 27.42
N ALA A 25 22.17 -12.94 26.24
CA ALA A 25 21.53 -12.15 25.22
C ALA A 25 20.28 -12.92 24.77
N THR A 26 19.14 -12.63 25.40
CA THR A 26 17.85 -13.03 24.86
C THR A 26 17.73 -12.27 23.55
N GLU A 27 17.81 -12.99 22.44
CA GLU A 27 17.64 -12.42 21.10
C GLU A 27 16.40 -11.53 21.11
N LYS A 28 16.59 -10.24 20.84
CA LYS A 28 15.47 -9.34 20.60
C LYS A 28 14.94 -9.72 19.23
N VAL A 29 14.01 -10.68 19.20
CA VAL A 29 13.26 -11.03 17.99
C VAL A 29 12.60 -9.74 17.51
N THR A 30 13.19 -9.13 16.49
CA THR A 30 12.50 -8.10 15.73
C THR A 30 11.29 -8.79 15.14
N LYS A 31 10.12 -8.56 15.74
CA LYS A 31 8.86 -8.86 15.08
C LYS A 31 8.75 -7.91 13.90
N ALA A 32 9.39 -8.29 12.78
CA ALA A 32 8.94 -7.84 11.47
C ALA A 32 7.46 -8.24 11.39
N SER A 33 6.61 -7.32 10.93
CA SER A 33 5.21 -7.64 10.67
C SER A 33 5.16 -8.76 9.64
N GLY A 34 5.00 -10.00 10.10
CA GLY A 34 4.92 -11.18 9.27
C GLY A 34 3.64 -11.13 8.43
N HIS A 35 3.69 -10.42 7.31
CA HIS A 35 2.75 -10.58 6.20
C HIS A 35 3.12 -11.78 5.33
N GLU A 36 4.25 -12.44 5.60
CA GLU A 36 4.72 -13.64 4.91
C GLU A 36 3.93 -14.93 5.24
N ASN A 37 2.86 -14.82 6.04
CA ASN A 37 1.88 -15.88 6.23
C ASN A 37 0.49 -15.45 5.72
N SER A 38 0.42 -14.81 4.55
CA SER A 38 -0.82 -14.75 3.79
C SER A 38 -1.05 -16.15 3.18
N PHE A 39 -1.74 -17.01 3.93
CA PHE A 39 -2.44 -18.13 3.32
C PHE A 39 -3.52 -17.52 2.43
N GLU A 40 -3.23 -17.34 1.13
CA GLU A 40 -4.24 -16.95 0.17
C GLU A 40 -5.30 -18.04 0.14
N ALA A 41 -6.56 -17.66 0.39
CA ALA A 41 -7.66 -18.60 0.29
C ALA A 41 -7.67 -19.21 -1.11
N SER A 42 -7.77 -20.53 -1.21
CA SER A 42 -7.84 -21.19 -2.51
C SER A 42 -9.01 -20.62 -3.31
N LEU A 43 -8.72 -20.15 -4.53
CA LEU A 43 -9.72 -19.55 -5.41
C LEU A 43 -10.81 -20.59 -5.71
N ASN A 44 -12.00 -20.35 -5.18
CA ASN A 44 -13.18 -21.18 -5.48
C ASN A 44 -13.78 -20.65 -6.78
N LEU A 45 -13.71 -21.46 -7.85
CA LEU A 45 -14.38 -21.14 -9.10
C LEU A 45 -15.84 -21.56 -9.00
N GLU A 46 -16.73 -20.63 -9.27
CA GLU A 46 -18.16 -20.89 -9.34
C GLU A 46 -18.52 -21.58 -10.67
N SER A 47 -19.64 -22.32 -10.70
CA SER A 47 -20.00 -23.16 -11.85
C SER A 47 -20.09 -22.37 -13.16
N TRP A 48 -20.48 -21.09 -13.12
CA TRP A 48 -20.57 -20.27 -14.32
C TRP A 48 -19.19 -19.90 -14.91
N MET A 49 -18.14 -19.85 -14.09
CA MET A 49 -16.78 -19.48 -14.52
C MET A 49 -16.12 -20.54 -15.38
N ILE A 50 -16.58 -21.78 -15.28
CA ILE A 50 -16.02 -22.96 -15.95
C ILE A 50 -17.03 -23.67 -16.85
N ASN A 51 -18.24 -23.13 -16.99
CA ASN A 51 -19.27 -23.76 -17.80
C ASN A 51 -19.03 -23.45 -19.28
N ASP A 52 -18.50 -24.42 -20.01
CA ASP A 52 -18.29 -24.32 -21.45
C ASP A 52 -19.58 -23.98 -22.19
N ALA A 53 -20.77 -24.35 -21.71
CA ALA A 53 -22.02 -23.97 -22.35
C ALA A 53 -22.32 -22.46 -22.25
N ILE A 54 -21.69 -21.72 -21.32
CA ILE A 54 -21.81 -20.25 -21.22
C ILE A 54 -20.81 -19.57 -22.17
N TRP A 55 -19.58 -20.10 -22.25
CA TRP A 55 -18.49 -19.49 -23.02
C TRP A 55 -18.41 -19.99 -24.47
N SER A 56 -18.96 -21.16 -24.76
CA SER A 56 -18.95 -21.81 -26.08
C SER A 56 -20.24 -21.61 -26.85
N THR A 57 -21.15 -20.72 -26.41
CA THR A 57 -22.25 -20.31 -27.28
C THR A 57 -21.67 -19.49 -28.44
N SER A 58 -21.63 -20.10 -29.62
CA SER A 58 -21.38 -19.42 -30.88
C SER A 58 -22.37 -18.27 -31.15
N ASP A 59 -23.48 -18.19 -30.40
CA ASP A 59 -24.45 -17.08 -30.47
C ASP A 59 -23.91 -15.75 -29.90
N VAL A 60 -22.92 -15.77 -29.00
CA VAL A 60 -22.19 -14.53 -28.58
C VAL A 60 -21.19 -14.09 -29.65
N THR A 61 -20.78 -15.01 -30.53
CA THR A 61 -19.91 -14.73 -31.68
C THR A 61 -20.67 -14.53 -32.98
N ASN A 62 -22.01 -14.45 -32.95
CA ASN A 62 -22.74 -13.84 -34.05
C ASN A 62 -22.54 -12.32 -33.96
N PHE A 63 -21.28 -11.89 -34.13
CA PHE A 63 -20.99 -10.59 -34.70
C PHE A 63 -21.65 -10.62 -36.07
N VAL A 64 -22.95 -10.32 -36.11
CA VAL A 64 -23.51 -9.60 -37.23
C VAL A 64 -22.46 -8.53 -37.50
N GLU A 65 -21.93 -8.52 -38.71
CA GLU A 65 -21.08 -7.43 -39.19
C GLU A 65 -21.97 -6.19 -39.16
N VAL A 66 -22.17 -5.64 -37.95
CA VAL A 66 -22.66 -4.30 -37.75
C VAL A 66 -21.48 -3.49 -38.26
N GLN A 67 -21.56 -3.11 -39.53
CA GLN A 67 -20.73 -2.02 -40.03
C GLN A 67 -21.05 -0.82 -39.15
N GLU A 68 -20.25 -0.65 -38.10
CA GLU A 68 -20.19 0.59 -37.36
C GLU A 68 -19.93 1.70 -38.39
N GLU A 69 -20.72 2.76 -38.30
CA GLU A 69 -20.56 3.90 -39.19
C GLU A 69 -19.13 4.42 -39.06
N SER A 70 -18.51 4.82 -40.18
CA SER A 70 -17.12 5.29 -40.15
C SER A 70 -17.00 6.47 -39.18
N LEU A 71 -16.17 6.32 -38.16
CA LEU A 71 -15.89 7.39 -37.20
C LEU A 71 -15.23 8.56 -37.94
N ASN A 72 -16.02 9.60 -38.19
CA ASN A 72 -15.57 10.82 -38.86
C ASN A 72 -14.98 11.77 -37.82
N PHE A 73 -13.80 12.31 -38.11
CA PHE A 73 -13.25 13.38 -37.27
C PHE A 73 -14.00 14.69 -37.54
N GLU A 74 -14.65 15.23 -36.51
CA GLU A 74 -15.18 16.58 -36.51
C GLU A 74 -14.06 17.62 -36.58
N ASN A 75 -14.35 18.79 -37.16
CA ASN A 75 -13.34 19.83 -37.43
C ASN A 75 -12.58 20.27 -36.16
N TRP A 76 -13.24 20.30 -35.00
CA TRP A 76 -12.58 20.68 -33.76
C TRP A 76 -11.51 19.67 -33.30
N MET A 77 -11.56 18.40 -33.72
CA MET A 77 -10.58 17.37 -33.33
C MET A 77 -9.27 17.46 -34.11
N THR A 78 -9.29 18.09 -35.29
CA THR A 78 -8.14 18.10 -36.21
C THR A 78 -7.70 19.49 -36.61
N ASN A 79 -8.49 20.52 -36.34
CA ASN A 79 -8.16 21.89 -36.72
C ASN A 79 -6.98 22.41 -35.89
N SER A 80 -5.83 22.60 -36.54
CA SER A 80 -4.65 23.16 -35.92
C SER A 80 -4.94 24.50 -35.27
N ASP A 81 -5.82 25.35 -35.81
CA ASP A 81 -6.14 26.66 -35.22
C ASP A 81 -6.87 26.53 -33.87
N VAL A 82 -7.56 25.40 -33.62
CA VAL A 82 -8.19 25.09 -32.33
C VAL A 82 -7.16 24.65 -31.30
N TRP A 83 -6.17 23.85 -31.70
CA TRP A 83 -5.18 23.23 -30.81
C TRP A 83 -3.82 23.96 -30.75
N SER A 84 -3.51 24.83 -31.71
CA SER A 84 -2.22 25.54 -31.85
C SER A 84 -2.11 26.81 -31.01
N THR A 85 -3.11 27.08 -30.16
CA THR A 85 -3.02 28.07 -29.06
C THR A 85 -1.95 27.71 -28.02
N ALA A 86 -1.30 26.54 -28.14
CA ALA A 86 -0.18 26.11 -27.30
C ALA A 86 1.03 27.05 -27.25
N ILE A 87 1.16 28.03 -28.16
CA ILE A 87 2.26 29.00 -28.11
C ILE A 87 2.05 30.04 -26.99
N ASP A 88 0.80 30.38 -26.64
CA ASP A 88 0.52 31.34 -25.56
C ASP A 88 0.37 30.69 -24.17
N TRP A 89 0.13 29.38 -24.09
CA TRP A 89 0.12 28.67 -22.80
C TRP A 89 1.52 28.58 -22.19
N ALA A 90 2.54 28.30 -22.99
CA ALA A 90 3.92 28.19 -22.50
C ALA A 90 4.55 29.54 -22.15
N ALA A 91 4.06 30.65 -22.72
CA ALA A 91 4.64 31.98 -22.53
C ALA A 91 4.34 32.60 -21.16
N ASN A 92 3.31 32.14 -20.44
CA ASN A 92 2.88 32.69 -19.15
C ASN A 92 2.89 31.70 -17.97
N THR A 93 3.34 30.47 -18.15
CA THR A 93 3.45 29.49 -17.06
C THR A 93 4.88 29.39 -16.53
N ALA A 94 5.47 30.51 -16.13
CA ALA A 94 6.51 30.44 -15.11
C ALA A 94 5.79 30.10 -13.79
N GLU A 95 5.42 28.83 -13.61
CA GLU A 95 4.93 28.36 -12.33
C GLU A 95 6.00 28.65 -11.29
N ALA A 96 5.57 29.13 -10.12
CA ALA A 96 6.49 29.32 -9.00
C ALA A 96 7.22 27.99 -8.74
N SER A 97 8.52 28.06 -8.46
CA SER A 97 9.27 26.86 -8.09
C SER A 97 8.59 26.20 -6.89
N LEU A 98 8.34 24.90 -6.98
CA LEU A 98 7.86 24.13 -5.84
C LEU A 98 8.90 24.19 -4.72
N GLU A 99 8.57 24.90 -3.64
CA GLU A 99 9.40 24.97 -2.44
C GLU A 99 8.92 23.93 -1.43
N LEU A 100 9.85 23.19 -0.84
CA LEU A 100 9.52 22.31 0.28
C LEU A 100 9.39 23.14 1.55
N GLU A 101 8.19 23.16 2.11
CA GLU A 101 7.94 23.80 3.40
C GLU A 101 8.63 23.02 4.53
N ASN A 102 8.97 23.70 5.62
CA ASN A 102 9.75 23.11 6.73
C ASN A 102 9.10 21.87 7.34
N TRP A 103 7.76 21.78 7.33
CA TRP A 103 7.05 20.60 7.84
C TRP A 103 7.19 19.38 6.91
N MET A 104 7.38 19.58 5.60
CA MET A 104 7.52 18.48 4.62
C MET A 104 8.86 17.74 4.78
N THR A 105 9.88 18.40 5.33
CA THR A 105 11.23 17.83 5.52
C THR A 105 11.56 17.54 6.99
N ASN A 106 10.78 18.08 7.94
CA ASN A 106 11.00 17.85 9.35
C ASN A 106 10.50 16.47 9.77
N LYS A 107 11.42 15.54 10.01
CA LYS A 107 11.12 14.18 10.49
C LYS A 107 10.17 14.15 11.69
N ILE A 108 10.30 15.10 12.63
CA ILE A 108 9.45 15.19 13.83
C ILE A 108 8.00 15.53 13.46
N ALA A 109 7.77 16.30 12.39
CA ALA A 109 6.42 16.61 11.91
C ALA A 109 5.68 15.38 11.37
N TRP A 110 6.42 14.35 10.96
CA TRP A 110 5.89 13.06 10.47
C TRP A 110 5.96 11.96 11.53
N GLU A 111 6.62 12.19 12.65
CA GLU A 111 6.62 11.27 13.77
C GLU A 111 5.26 11.35 14.48
N VAL A 112 4.35 10.45 14.09
CA VAL A 112 3.18 10.14 14.90
C VAL A 112 3.70 9.56 16.21
N ALA A 113 3.73 10.37 17.27
CA ALA A 113 3.89 9.84 18.62
C ALA A 113 2.87 8.70 18.77
N PRO A 114 3.24 7.52 19.30
CA PRO A 114 2.33 6.40 19.49
C PRO A 114 1.36 6.74 20.61
N THR A 115 0.47 7.69 20.36
CA THR A 115 -0.78 7.82 21.07
C THR A 115 -1.62 6.73 20.45
N ALA A 116 -1.52 5.52 20.99
CA ALA A 116 -2.43 4.43 20.71
C ALA A 116 -3.82 4.84 21.23
N ILE A 117 -4.46 5.79 20.57
CA ILE A 117 -5.91 5.81 20.50
C ILE A 117 -6.18 4.69 19.50
N ALA A 118 -6.44 3.50 20.01
CA ALA A 118 -6.98 2.45 19.17
C ALA A 118 -8.24 3.02 18.54
N GLU A 119 -8.19 3.33 17.25
CA GLU A 119 -9.37 3.72 16.50
C GLU A 119 -10.31 2.52 16.59
N THR A 120 -11.33 2.66 17.43
CA THR A 120 -12.39 1.67 17.50
C THR A 120 -13.34 2.06 16.40
N GLU A 121 -13.09 1.55 15.20
CA GLU A 121 -14.10 1.60 14.15
C GLU A 121 -15.37 0.93 14.69
N GLY A 122 -16.50 1.62 14.56
CA GLY A 122 -17.79 1.02 14.90
C GLY A 122 -17.97 -0.27 14.09
N HIS A 123 -18.64 -1.27 14.65
CA HIS A 123 -18.94 -2.50 13.91
C HIS A 123 -19.68 -2.12 12.62
N LEU A 124 -19.12 -2.49 11.46
CA LEU A 124 -19.79 -2.37 10.17
C LEU A 124 -21.01 -3.30 10.17
N GLY A 125 -22.18 -2.73 10.45
CA GLY A 125 -23.47 -3.39 10.28
C GLY A 125 -23.99 -3.13 8.88
N LEU A 126 -24.58 -4.15 8.25
CA LEU A 126 -25.33 -3.94 7.01
C LEU A 126 -26.59 -3.13 7.33
N GLU A 127 -26.81 -2.05 6.59
CA GLU A 127 -28.02 -1.24 6.70
C GLU A 127 -29.20 -1.94 6.01
N GLU A 128 -30.44 -1.60 6.40
CA GLU A 128 -31.65 -2.31 5.94
C GLU A 128 -31.76 -2.34 4.40
N TRP A 129 -31.36 -1.27 3.73
CA TRP A 129 -31.36 -1.21 2.26
C TRP A 129 -30.34 -2.18 1.62
N MET A 130 -29.24 -2.51 2.30
CA MET A 130 -28.22 -3.45 1.80
C MET A 130 -28.71 -4.90 1.82
N ILE A 131 -29.69 -5.22 2.67
CA ILE A 131 -30.23 -6.58 2.84
C ILE A 131 -31.66 -6.74 2.34
N ASN A 132 -32.31 -5.66 1.91
CA ASN A 132 -33.69 -5.71 1.45
C ASN A 132 -33.76 -6.16 -0.01
N GLU A 133 -34.17 -7.41 -0.23
CA GLU A 133 -34.36 -7.99 -1.57
C GLU A 133 -35.31 -7.17 -2.46
N ARG A 134 -36.24 -6.39 -1.88
CA ARG A 134 -37.12 -5.50 -2.63
C ARG A 134 -36.37 -4.29 -3.23
N VAL A 135 -35.26 -3.88 -2.62
CA VAL A 135 -34.43 -2.77 -3.11
C VAL A 135 -33.59 -3.20 -4.31
N TRP A 136 -33.15 -4.46 -4.33
CA TRP A 136 -32.21 -4.97 -5.34
C TRP A 136 -32.87 -5.80 -6.45
N ASN A 137 -34.07 -6.35 -6.22
CA ASN A 137 -34.80 -7.07 -7.24
C ASN A 137 -35.68 -6.11 -8.05
N LEU A 138 -35.14 -5.63 -9.18
CA LEU A 138 -35.87 -5.04 -10.30
C LEU A 138 -36.39 -6.15 -11.24
#